data_AF-A0A8S8Y276-F1
#
_entry.id   AF-A0A8S8Y276-F1
#
_cell.length_a   1.000
_cell.length_b   1.000
_cell.length_c   1.000
_cell.angle_alpha   90.00
_cell.angle_beta   90.00
_cell.angle_gamma   90.00
#
_symmetry.space_group_name_H-M   'P 1'
#
loop_
_entity.id
_entity.type
_entity.pdbx_description
1 polymer ?
#
loop_
_entity_poly.entity_id
_entity_poly.type
_entity_poly.pdbx_seq_one_letter_code
_entity_poly.pdbx_strand_id
1 'polypeptide(L)'
;MKGLSDKLAKMDIPCFGPVAALARLEGSKLHAKQVMKENGVPTADFHVLDKNSDVDAALDDFSDNPWVIKRDVLAGGKGVVVTTDRDEAKQFIADSIRK
;
A
#
# COMPACT_ATOMS: atom_id res chain seq x y z
N MET A 1 5.77 2.34 11.42
CA MET A 1 5.17 1.30 12.30
C MET A 1 5.53 1.58 13.75
N LYS A 2 4.81 0.99 14.72
CA LYS A 2 4.87 1.35 16.16
C LYS A 2 6.14 0.91 16.91
N GLY A 3 7.08 0.21 16.25
CA GLY A 3 8.44 -0.05 16.75
C GLY A 3 8.51 -0.81 18.07
N LEU A 4 7.74 -1.90 18.22
CA LEU A 4 7.75 -2.69 19.44
C LEU A 4 9.10 -3.38 19.68
N SER A 5 9.68 -3.99 18.64
CA SER A 5 10.99 -4.63 18.71
C SER A 5 12.07 -3.64 19.16
N ASP A 6 12.08 -2.41 18.63
CA ASP A 6 13.01 -1.34 19.05
C ASP A 6 12.84 -0.97 20.53
N LYS A 7 11.61 -0.93 21.04
CA LYS A 7 11.32 -0.58 22.43
C LYS A 7 11.74 -1.68 23.39
N LEU A 8 11.53 -2.94 23.03
CA LEU A 8 11.93 -4.10 23.84
C LEU A 8 13.46 -4.23 23.88
N ALA A 9 14.13 -4.01 22.76
CA ALA A 9 15.59 -3.99 22.69
C ALA A 9 16.21 -2.93 23.62
N LYS A 10 15.60 -1.73 23.73
CA LYS A 10 16.04 -0.68 24.67
C LYS A 10 15.88 -1.04 26.15
N MET A 11 15.10 -2.07 26.45
CA MET A 11 14.86 -2.58 27.80
C MET A 11 15.57 -3.91 28.05
N ASP A 12 16.47 -4.32 27.15
CA ASP A 12 17.14 -5.63 27.17
C ASP A 12 16.17 -6.82 27.23
N ILE A 13 14.96 -6.65 26.68
CA ILE A 13 13.96 -7.72 26.57
C ILE A 13 14.11 -8.39 25.21
N PRO A 14 14.44 -9.69 25.14
CA PRO A 14 14.50 -10.42 23.88
C PRO A 14 13.15 -10.40 23.15
N CYS A 15 13.19 -10.09 21.85
CA CYS A 15 12.00 -10.05 21.00
C CYS A 15 12.34 -10.60 19.61
N PHE A 16 11.45 -11.41 19.04
CA PHE A 16 11.54 -11.85 17.66
C PHE A 16 10.60 -11.03 16.78
N GLY A 17 11.15 -10.28 15.84
CA GLY A 17 10.40 -9.47 14.89
C GLY A 17 11.20 -8.26 14.38
N PRO A 18 10.78 -7.67 13.26
CA PRO A 18 11.52 -6.58 12.65
C PRO A 18 11.49 -5.32 13.52
N VAL A 19 12.61 -4.59 13.49
CA VAL A 19 12.66 -3.19 13.94
C VAL A 19 11.78 -2.31 13.05
N ALA A 20 11.40 -1.13 13.55
CA ALA A 20 10.48 -0.22 12.88
C ALA A 20 10.90 0.13 11.45
N ALA A 21 12.21 0.25 11.21
CA ALA A 21 12.78 0.52 9.89
C ALA A 21 12.49 -0.62 8.90
N LEU A 22 12.73 -1.87 9.29
CA LEU A 22 12.50 -3.05 8.45
C LEU A 22 11.02 -3.38 8.30
N ALA A 23 10.22 -3.11 9.33
CA ALA A 23 8.79 -3.36 9.30
C ALA A 23 8.06 -2.48 8.26
N ARG A 24 8.66 -1.37 7.81
CA ARG A 24 8.11 -0.52 6.74
C ARG A 24 7.82 -1.29 5.46
N LEU A 25 8.58 -2.36 5.18
CA LEU A 25 8.38 -3.20 3.99
C LEU A 25 6.95 -3.78 3.93
N GLU A 26 6.35 -4.10 5.08
CA GLU A 26 4.95 -4.54 5.16
C GLU A 26 3.99 -3.37 5.40
N GLY A 27 4.42 -2.38 6.19
CA GLY A 27 3.58 -1.27 6.64
C GLY A 27 3.23 -0.22 5.58
N SER A 28 3.97 -0.14 4.46
CA SER A 28 3.68 0.72 3.32
C SER A 28 3.87 -0.08 2.02
N LYS A 29 2.80 -0.17 1.24
CA LYS A 29 2.80 -0.85 -0.06
C LYS A 29 3.63 -0.09 -1.08
N LEU A 30 3.60 1.24 -1.02
CA LEU A 30 4.45 2.09 -1.86
C LEU A 30 5.93 1.82 -1.58
N HIS A 31 6.32 1.80 -0.30
CA HIS A 31 7.70 1.49 0.07
C HIS A 31 8.11 0.09 -0.42
N ALA A 32 7.24 -0.91 -0.23
CA ALA A 32 7.48 -2.27 -0.73
C ALA A 32 7.68 -2.31 -2.25
N LYS A 33 6.84 -1.60 -3.00
CA LYS A 33 6.92 -1.50 -4.46
C LYS A 33 8.22 -0.85 -4.94
N GLN A 34 8.65 0.23 -4.29
CA GLN A 34 9.90 0.91 -4.60
C GLN A 34 11.10 -0.02 -4.35
N VAL A 35 11.16 -0.67 -3.18
CA VAL A 35 12.21 -1.64 -2.86
C VAL A 35 12.24 -2.79 -3.85
N MET A 36 11.09 -3.35 -4.23
CA MET A 36 11.03 -4.41 -5.24
C MET A 36 11.59 -3.95 -6.58
N LYS A 37 11.17 -2.78 -7.06
CA LYS A 37 11.64 -2.20 -8.34
C LYS A 37 13.16 -1.93 -8.32
N GLU A 38 13.66 -1.32 -7.26
CA GLU A 38 15.10 -1.01 -7.07
C GLU A 38 15.98 -2.27 -7.05
N ASN A 39 15.45 -3.39 -6.55
CA ASN A 39 16.17 -4.66 -6.44
C ASN A 39 15.87 -5.64 -7.59
N GLY A 40 15.12 -5.23 -8.61
CA GLY A 40 14.77 -6.10 -9.75
C GLY A 40 13.85 -7.28 -9.39
N VAL A 41 13.11 -7.18 -8.28
CA VAL A 41 12.10 -8.17 -7.88
C VAL A 41 10.84 -7.95 -8.73
N PRO A 42 10.39 -8.94 -9.52
CA PRO A 42 9.20 -8.79 -10.36
C PRO A 42 7.96 -8.41 -9.53
N THR A 43 7.23 -7.40 -9.98
CA THR A 43 6.00 -6.94 -9.34
C THR A 43 5.07 -6.34 -10.39
N ALA A 44 3.75 -6.37 -10.13
CA ALA A 44 2.78 -5.77 -11.04
C ALA A 44 3.03 -4.26 -11.24
N ASP A 45 2.70 -3.71 -12.40
CA ASP A 45 2.67 -2.26 -12.58
C ASP A 45 1.62 -1.61 -11.67
N PHE A 46 1.82 -0.34 -11.32
CA PHE A 46 0.95 0.38 -10.41
C PHE A 46 1.04 1.89 -10.62
N HIS A 47 -0.07 2.58 -10.35
CA HIS A 47 -0.08 4.04 -10.12
C HIS A 47 -0.15 4.35 -8.63
N VAL A 48 0.45 5.48 -8.25
CA VAL A 48 0.24 6.11 -6.94
C VAL A 48 -0.73 7.26 -7.17
N LEU A 49 -1.89 7.21 -6.50
CA LEU A 49 -2.92 8.23 -6.62
C LEU A 49 -2.96 9.09 -5.37
N ASP A 50 -3.06 10.40 -5.56
CA ASP A 50 -3.32 11.39 -4.54
C ASP A 50 -4.46 12.33 -4.96
N LYS A 51 -4.76 13.34 -4.14
CA LYS A 51 -5.87 14.29 -4.36
C LYS A 51 -5.81 15.08 -5.67
N ASN A 52 -4.64 15.14 -6.32
CA ASN A 52 -4.43 15.86 -7.58
C ASN A 52 -4.31 14.90 -8.77
N SER A 53 -4.37 13.58 -8.56
CA SER A 53 -4.27 12.61 -9.65
C SER A 53 -5.51 12.60 -10.52
N ASP A 54 -5.31 12.40 -11.82
CA ASP A 54 -6.40 12.07 -12.74
C ASP A 54 -6.80 10.60 -12.56
N VAL A 55 -7.90 10.41 -11.83
CA VAL A 55 -8.41 9.06 -11.51
C VAL A 55 -8.95 8.36 -12.75
N ASP A 56 -9.53 9.09 -13.69
CA ASP A 56 -10.12 8.48 -14.89
C ASP A 56 -9.01 7.97 -15.81
N ALA A 57 -7.97 8.77 -16.06
CA ALA A 57 -6.81 8.33 -16.82
C ALA A 57 -6.15 7.09 -16.17
N ALA A 58 -5.98 7.08 -14.84
CA ALA A 58 -5.40 5.94 -14.14
C ALA A 58 -6.25 4.65 -14.23
N LEU A 59 -7.58 4.76 -14.35
CA LEU A 59 -8.45 3.60 -14.55
C LEU A 59 -8.42 3.12 -16.00
N ASP A 60 -8.29 4.04 -16.96
CA ASP A 60 -8.19 3.72 -18.40
C ASP A 60 -6.94 2.88 -18.71
N ASP A 61 -5.79 3.25 -18.12
CA ASP A 61 -4.51 2.52 -18.27
C ASP A 61 -4.56 1.05 -17.81
N PHE A 62 -5.54 0.69 -16.97
CA PHE A 62 -5.72 -0.68 -16.45
C PHE A 62 -7.04 -1.33 -16.87
N SER A 63 -7.75 -0.76 -17.84
CA SER A 63 -9.14 -1.14 -18.20
C SER A 63 -9.30 -2.59 -18.70
N ASP A 64 -8.23 -3.23 -19.18
CA ASP A 64 -8.28 -4.62 -19.67
C ASP A 64 -8.37 -5.68 -18.55
N ASN A 65 -8.28 -5.29 -17.28
CA ASN A 65 -8.30 -6.20 -16.13
C ASN A 65 -9.16 -5.65 -14.99
N PRO A 66 -9.61 -6.49 -14.04
CA PRO A 66 -10.19 -5.99 -12.79
C PRO A 66 -9.20 -5.06 -12.08
N TRP A 67 -9.65 -3.88 -11.67
CA TRP A 67 -8.84 -2.95 -10.90
C TRP A 67 -8.58 -3.50 -9.51
N VAL A 68 -7.31 -3.47 -9.09
CA VAL A 68 -6.89 -3.82 -7.73
C VAL A 68 -6.43 -2.54 -7.03
N ILE A 69 -7.33 -1.92 -6.27
CA ILE A 69 -7.04 -0.65 -5.59
C ILE A 69 -6.68 -0.94 -4.13
N LYS A 70 -5.52 -0.44 -3.69
CA LYS A 70 -4.98 -0.71 -2.36
C LYS A 70 -4.66 0.60 -1.64
N ARG A 71 -5.15 0.77 -0.41
CA ARG A 71 -4.70 1.82 0.51
C ARG A 71 -3.28 1.53 1.00
N ASP A 72 -2.45 2.57 1.08
CA ASP A 72 -1.05 2.40 1.49
C ASP A 72 -0.94 2.04 2.99
N VAL A 73 -1.69 2.73 3.85
CA VAL A 73 -1.67 2.49 5.30
C VAL A 73 -2.50 1.28 5.74
N LEU A 74 -2.10 0.67 6.87
CA LEU A 74 -2.75 -0.48 7.53
C LEU A 74 -4.22 -0.19 7.89
N ALA A 75 -5.13 -0.44 6.94
CA ALA A 75 -6.58 -0.25 7.11
C ALA A 75 -7.27 -1.47 7.76
N GLY A 76 -6.62 -2.13 8.72
CA GLY A 76 -7.22 -3.23 9.50
C GLY A 76 -7.83 -4.37 8.66
N GLY A 77 -7.26 -4.69 7.50
CA GLY A 77 -7.76 -5.74 6.60
C GLY A 77 -8.84 -5.30 5.59
N LYS A 78 -9.33 -4.05 5.63
CA LYS A 78 -10.33 -3.50 4.68
C LYS A 78 -9.74 -2.53 3.65
N GLY A 79 -8.43 -2.66 3.40
CA GLY A 79 -7.65 -1.70 2.61
C GLY A 79 -7.51 -2.05 1.12
N VAL A 80 -8.22 -3.05 0.63
CA VAL A 80 -8.15 -3.50 -0.77
C VAL A 80 -9.55 -3.71 -1.31
N VAL A 81 -9.79 -3.24 -2.53
CA VAL A 81 -10.93 -3.64 -3.36
C VAL A 81 -10.40 -4.23 -4.68
N VAL A 82 -11.11 -5.24 -5.19
CA VAL A 82 -10.87 -5.83 -6.50
C VAL A 82 -12.21 -5.78 -7.23
N THR A 83 -12.28 -5.02 -8.33
CA THR A 83 -13.56 -4.80 -9.01
C THR A 83 -13.40 -4.55 -10.51
N THR A 84 -14.41 -4.91 -11.28
CA THR A 84 -14.59 -4.52 -12.69
C THR A 84 -15.59 -3.37 -12.83
N ASP A 85 -16.18 -2.90 -11.72
CA ASP A 85 -17.12 -1.78 -11.70
C ASP A 85 -16.34 -0.47 -11.51
N ARG A 86 -16.48 0.43 -12.49
CA ARG A 86 -15.74 1.70 -12.51
C ARG A 86 -16.22 2.65 -11.42
N ASP A 87 -17.51 2.63 -11.10
CA ASP A 87 -18.06 3.51 -10.08
C ASP A 87 -17.64 3.03 -8.68
N GLU A 88 -17.61 1.72 -8.44
CA GLU A 88 -17.05 1.14 -7.22
C GLU A 88 -15.57 1.51 -7.05
N ALA A 89 -14.80 1.40 -8.14
CA ALA A 89 -13.39 1.78 -8.16
C ALA A 89 -13.20 3.26 -7.80
N LYS A 90 -13.92 4.18 -8.46
CA LYS A 90 -13.84 5.63 -8.20
C LYS A 90 -14.25 5.97 -6.78
N GLN A 91 -15.32 5.37 -6.27
CA GLN A 91 -15.79 5.60 -4.91
C GLN A 91 -14.73 5.15 -3.88
N PHE A 92 -14.17 3.94 -4.06
CA PHE A 92 -13.14 3.45 -3.14
C PHE A 92 -11.86 4.30 -3.17
N ILE A 93 -11.44 4.78 -4.35
CA ILE A 93 -10.30 5.71 -4.50
C ILE A 93 -10.59 7.02 -3.74
N ALA A 94 -11.76 7.62 -3.96
CA ALA A 94 -12.13 8.87 -3.31
C ALA A 94 -12.18 8.73 -1.78
N ASP A 95 -12.68 7.61 -1.25
CA ASP A 95 -12.71 7.35 0.19
C ASP A 95 -11.34 7.03 0.78
N SER A 96 -10.42 6.56 -0.07
CA SER A 96 -9.04 6.23 0.30
C SER A 96 -8.13 7.46 0.34
N ILE A 97 -8.40 8.47 -0.49
CA ILE A 97 -7.63 9.73 -0.55
C ILE A 97 -8.15 10.76 0.45
N ARG A 98 -9.45 10.71 0.81
CA ARG A 98 -10.09 11.65 1.76
C ARG A 98 -9.72 11.43 3.23
N LYS A 99 -9.04 10.32 3.58
CA LYS A 99 -8.69 9.94 4.95
C LYS A 99 -7.19 9.87 5.15
#